data_AF-A0A7Y4VLU3-F1
#
_entry.id   AF-A0A7Y4VLU3-F1
#
_cell.length_a   1.000
_cell.length_b   1.000
_cell.length_c   1.000
_cell.angle_alpha   90.00
_cell.angle_beta   90.00
_cell.angle_gamma   90.00
#
_symmetry.space_group_name_H-M   'P 1'
#
loop_
_entity.id
_entity.type
_entity.pdbx_description
1 polymer ?
#
loop_
_entity_poly.entity_id
_entity_poly.type
_entity_poly.pdbx_seq_one_letter_code
_entity_poly.pdbx_strand_id
1 'polypeptide(L)'
;MQHTDNFKLGLLHFVHLLVTVDGHIDDRERAAILEIKKEEQIPDKMFQDFEAKAETANEQQIYFDGNEFLSACSDDERLAAFVHLYKLAEADATISNK
;
A
#
# COMPACT_ATOMS: atom_id res chain seq x y z
N MET A 1 5.55 11.13 -14.17
CA MET A 1 6.16 9.84 -14.52
C MET A 1 5.12 8.79 -14.16
N GLN A 2 4.82 7.83 -15.03
CA GLN A 2 3.81 6.80 -14.73
C GLN A 2 4.55 5.57 -14.21
N HIS A 3 4.36 5.22 -12.93
CA HIS A 3 4.98 4.03 -12.36
C HIS A 3 4.32 2.75 -12.87
N THR A 4 5.08 1.65 -12.84
CA THR A 4 4.65 0.34 -13.35
C THR A 4 3.53 -0.29 -12.53
N ASP A 5 2.86 -1.29 -13.10
CA ASP A 5 1.84 -2.06 -12.39
C ASP A 5 2.43 -2.81 -11.19
N ASN A 6 3.68 -3.28 -11.31
CA ASN A 6 4.42 -3.89 -10.19
C ASN A 6 4.60 -2.90 -9.04
N PHE A 7 5.00 -1.66 -9.33
CA PHE A 7 5.12 -0.64 -8.29
C PHE A 7 3.77 -0.41 -7.58
N LYS A 8 2.70 -0.23 -8.35
CA LYS A 8 1.36 0.05 -7.82
C LYS A 8 0.85 -1.08 -6.94
N LEU A 9 0.96 -2.32 -7.42
CA LEU A 9 0.56 -3.50 -6.68
C LEU A 9 1.41 -3.68 -5.43
N GLY A 10 2.74 -3.59 -5.54
CA GLY A 10 3.65 -3.68 -4.41
C GLY A 10 3.33 -2.65 -3.33
N LEU A 11 3.12 -1.40 -3.74
CA LEU A 11 2.73 -0.32 -2.82
C LEU A 11 1.40 -0.60 -2.12
N LEU A 12 0.36 -1.05 -2.85
CA LEU A 12 -0.94 -1.39 -2.24
C LEU A 12 -0.82 -2.48 -1.17
N HIS A 13 -0.01 -3.51 -1.40
CA HIS A 13 0.19 -4.58 -0.42
C HIS A 13 0.80 -4.05 0.87
N PHE A 14 1.87 -3.24 0.78
CA PHE A 14 2.52 -2.71 1.98
C PHE A 14 1.71 -1.61 2.67
N VAL A 15 0.98 -0.79 1.92
CA VAL A 15 0.05 0.19 2.51
C VAL A 15 -1.04 -0.55 3.29
N HIS A 16 -1.62 -1.60 2.71
CA HIS A 16 -2.61 -2.43 3.41
C HIS A 16 -2.02 -3.02 4.70
N LEU A 17 -0.83 -3.62 4.65
CA LEU A 17 -0.18 -4.16 5.85
C LEU A 17 0.02 -3.11 6.95
N LEU A 18 0.38 -1.87 6.59
CA LEU A 18 0.60 -0.80 7.56
C LEU A 18 -0.70 -0.29 8.19
N VAL A 19 -1.83 -0.39 7.49
CA VAL A 19 -3.13 0.12 7.96
C VAL A 19 -4.09 -0.96 8.42
N THR A 20 -3.65 -2.21 8.52
CA THR A 20 -4.47 -3.32 9.06
C THR A 20 -3.83 -3.97 10.27
N VAL A 21 -2.85 -3.32 10.90
CA VAL A 21 -2.04 -3.89 11.99
C VAL A 21 -2.90 -4.27 13.20
N ASP A 22 -3.98 -3.54 13.47
CA ASP A 22 -4.90 -3.83 14.58
C ASP A 22 -6.10 -4.73 14.18
N GLY A 23 -6.17 -5.13 12.91
CA GLY A 23 -7.23 -5.97 12.36
C GLY A 23 -8.51 -5.22 11.92
N HIS A 24 -8.54 -3.89 11.99
CA HIS A 24 -9.70 -3.08 11.59
C HIS A 24 -9.30 -1.88 10.74
N ILE A 25 -9.81 -1.79 9.51
CA ILE A 25 -9.65 -0.59 8.68
C ILE A 25 -10.64 0.47 9.13
N ASP A 26 -10.14 1.57 9.69
CA ASP A 26 -10.93 2.75 10.01
C ASP A 26 -11.09 3.72 8.80
N ASP A 27 -11.94 4.74 8.94
CA ASP A 27 -12.20 5.70 7.87
C ASP A 27 -10.94 6.49 7.44
N ARG A 28 -9.95 6.64 8.32
CA ARG A 28 -8.70 7.37 8.06
C ARG A 28 -7.72 6.52 7.28
N GLU A 29 -7.58 5.27 7.67
CA GLU A 29 -6.78 4.27 6.96
C GLU A 29 -7.30 4.08 5.55
N ARG A 30 -8.62 4.03 5.39
CA ARG A 30 -9.27 4.04 4.08
C ARG A 30 -8.99 5.32 3.29
N ALA A 31 -8.99 6.49 3.94
CA ALA A 31 -8.65 7.74 3.29
C ALA A 31 -7.20 7.75 2.78
N ALA A 32 -6.24 7.26 3.58
CA ALA A 32 -4.84 7.20 3.19
C ALA A 32 -4.61 6.29 1.97
N ILE A 33 -5.25 5.12 1.93
CA ILE A 33 -5.24 4.24 0.75
C ILE A 33 -5.78 4.97 -0.48
N LEU A 34 -6.89 5.69 -0.35
CA LEU A 34 -7.51 6.42 -1.46
C LEU A 34 -6.66 7.60 -1.95
N GLU A 35 -5.94 8.28 -1.05
CA GLU A 35 -4.99 9.33 -1.42
C GLU A 35 -3.84 8.75 -2.24
N ILE A 36 -3.21 7.66 -1.77
CA ILE A 36 -2.13 6.98 -2.51
C ILE A 36 -2.63 6.50 -3.87
N LYS A 37 -3.82 5.90 -3.92
CA LYS A 37 -4.47 5.49 -5.18
C LYS A 37 -4.57 6.65 -6.18
N LYS A 38 -4.96 7.83 -5.70
CA LYS A 38 -5.09 9.04 -6.53
C LYS A 38 -3.74 9.58 -6.96
N GLU A 39 -2.78 9.69 -6.04
CA GLU A 39 -1.43 10.19 -6.32
C GLU A 39 -0.71 9.34 -7.36
N GLU A 40 -0.80 8.02 -7.23
CA GLU A 40 -0.12 7.05 -8.10
C GLU A 40 -0.95 6.60 -9.30
N GLN A 41 -2.12 7.22 -9.51
CA GLN A 41 -3.03 6.93 -10.62
C GLN A 41 -3.27 5.42 -10.76
N ILE A 42 -3.59 4.79 -9.64
CA ILE A 42 -3.90 3.37 -9.58
C ILE A 42 -5.29 3.16 -10.20
N PRO A 43 -5.41 2.34 -11.27
CA PRO A 43 -6.69 2.10 -11.92
C PRO A 43 -7.70 1.47 -10.95
N ASP A 44 -8.97 1.89 -11.04
CA ASP A 44 -10.05 1.34 -10.20
C ASP A 44 -10.10 -0.18 -10.25
N LYS A 45 -9.95 -0.76 -11.45
CA LYS A 45 -9.96 -2.21 -11.63
C LYS A 45 -8.82 -2.89 -10.84
N MET A 46 -7.61 -2.35 -10.92
CA MET A 46 -6.45 -2.90 -10.18
C MET A 46 -6.68 -2.82 -8.67
N PHE A 47 -7.24 -1.69 -8.21
CA PHE A 47 -7.55 -1.49 -6.80
C PHE A 47 -8.63 -2.47 -6.31
N GLN A 48 -9.70 -2.64 -7.06
CA GLN A 48 -10.80 -3.59 -6.74
C GLN A 48 -10.31 -5.04 -6.75
N ASP A 49 -9.50 -5.42 -7.75
CA ASP A 49 -8.92 -6.76 -7.84
C ASP A 49 -8.00 -7.04 -6.64
N PHE A 50 -7.25 -6.02 -6.19
CA PHE A 50 -6.45 -6.09 -4.97
C PHE A 50 -7.31 -6.21 -3.70
N GLU A 51 -8.34 -5.38 -3.53
CA GLU A 51 -9.23 -5.43 -2.35
C GLU A 51 -9.87 -6.82 -2.20
N ALA A 52 -10.43 -7.36 -3.29
CA ALA A 52 -11.04 -8.69 -3.28
C ALA A 52 -10.04 -9.80 -2.91
N LYS A 53 -8.77 -9.65 -3.29
CA LYS A 53 -7.70 -10.59 -2.92
C LYS A 53 -7.32 -10.42 -1.46
N ALA A 54 -7.15 -9.19 -0.99
CA ALA A 54 -6.72 -8.86 0.37
C ALA A 54 -7.74 -9.33 1.43
N GLU A 55 -9.04 -9.31 1.14
CA GLU A 55 -10.10 -9.82 2.03
C GLU A 55 -9.93 -11.29 2.46
N THR A 56 -9.26 -12.10 1.63
CA THR A 56 -9.11 -13.54 1.84
C THR A 56 -7.66 -13.98 2.09
N ALA A 57 -6.70 -13.09 1.85
CA ALA A 57 -5.28 -13.36 2.06
C ALA A 57 -4.90 -13.19 3.53
N ASN A 58 -3.95 -13.98 4.01
CA ASN A 58 -3.32 -13.73 5.30
C ASN A 58 -2.16 -12.71 5.14
N GLU A 59 -1.75 -12.12 6.26
CA GLU A 59 -0.69 -11.10 6.30
C GLU A 59 0.61 -11.56 5.61
N GLN A 60 1.01 -12.82 5.82
CA GLN A 60 2.22 -13.38 5.22
C GLN A 60 2.13 -13.44 3.69
N GLN A 61 0.97 -13.79 3.14
CA GLN A 61 0.75 -13.82 1.70
C GLN A 61 0.79 -12.40 1.12
N ILE A 62 0.15 -11.44 1.79
CA ILE A 62 0.16 -10.04 1.36
C ILE A 62 1.59 -9.49 1.36
N TYR A 63 2.37 -9.79 2.40
CA TYR A 63 3.79 -9.42 2.47
C TYR A 63 4.61 -10.03 1.34
N PHE A 64 4.45 -11.33 1.10
CA PHE A 64 5.22 -12.04 0.09
C PHE A 64 4.93 -11.50 -1.31
N ASP A 65 3.66 -11.36 -1.67
CA ASP A 65 3.23 -10.85 -2.97
C ASP A 65 3.70 -9.41 -3.17
N GLY A 66 3.54 -8.55 -2.14
CA GLY A 66 4.04 -7.17 -2.17
C GLY A 66 5.54 -7.10 -2.41
N ASN A 67 6.31 -7.95 -1.74
CA ASN A 67 7.76 -8.01 -1.90
C ASN A 67 8.18 -8.53 -3.29
N GLU A 68 7.47 -9.51 -3.85
CA GLU A 68 7.72 -9.96 -5.24
C GLU A 68 7.50 -8.82 -6.24
N PHE A 69 6.41 -8.07 -6.10
CA PHE A 69 6.13 -6.93 -6.95
C PHE A 69 7.20 -5.83 -6.84
N LEU A 70 7.58 -5.42 -5.62
CA LEU A 70 8.62 -4.40 -5.44
C LEU A 70 10.02 -4.87 -5.85
N SER A 71 10.31 -6.18 -5.74
CA SER A 71 11.59 -6.74 -6.19
C SER A 71 11.76 -6.65 -7.71
N ALA A 72 10.65 -6.67 -8.46
CA ALA A 72 10.62 -6.50 -9.90
C ALA A 72 10.66 -5.01 -10.36
N CYS A 73 10.66 -4.06 -9.41
CA CYS A 73 10.72 -2.64 -9.71
C CYS A 73 12.16 -2.13 -9.85
N SER A 74 12.31 -0.96 -10.48
CA SER A 74 13.56 -0.20 -10.48
C SER A 74 13.91 0.34 -9.08
N ASP A 75 15.16 0.77 -8.88
CA ASP A 75 15.59 1.43 -7.63
C ASP A 75 14.78 2.70 -7.35
N ASP A 76 14.50 3.52 -8.38
CA ASP A 76 13.73 4.75 -8.24
C ASP A 76 12.28 4.48 -7.82
N GLU A 77 11.66 3.44 -8.37
CA GLU A 77 10.32 3.00 -7.99
C GLU A 77 10.31 2.43 -6.56
N ARG A 78 11.29 1.62 -6.18
CA ARG A 78 11.41 1.14 -4.80
C ARG A 78 11.60 2.30 -3.82
N LEU A 79 12.39 3.30 -4.17
CA LEU A 79 12.59 4.48 -3.35
C LEU A 79 11.29 5.29 -3.22
N ALA A 80 10.54 5.48 -4.33
CA ALA A 80 9.26 6.14 -4.29
C ALA A 80 8.25 5.39 -3.40
N ALA A 81 8.21 4.06 -3.48
CA ALA A 81 7.35 3.25 -2.62
C ALA A 81 7.74 3.42 -1.15
N PHE A 82 9.04 3.40 -0.84
CA PHE A 82 9.54 3.64 0.51
C PHE A 82 9.15 5.02 1.04
N VAL A 83 9.20 6.07 0.20
CA VAL A 83 8.76 7.43 0.59
C VAL A 83 7.28 7.45 0.95
N HIS A 84 6.42 6.75 0.21
CA HIS A 84 4.99 6.63 0.54
C HIS A 84 4.77 5.90 1.86
N LEU A 85 5.41 4.75 2.05
CA LEU A 85 5.30 3.95 3.27
C LEU A 85 5.81 4.73 4.49
N TYR A 86 6.90 5.47 4.35
CA TYR A 86 7.43 6.33 5.41
C TYR A 86 6.45 7.44 5.81
N LYS A 87 5.87 8.15 4.83
CA LYS A 87 4.87 9.19 5.10
C LYS A 87 3.64 8.63 5.81
N LEU A 88 3.19 7.44 5.40
CA LEU A 88 2.05 6.77 6.02
C LEU A 88 2.34 6.40 7.48
N ALA A 89 3.50 5.80 7.74
CA ALA A 89 3.93 5.46 9.10
C ALA A 89 4.10 6.70 10.00
N GLU A 90 4.62 7.81 9.47
CA GLU A 90 4.74 9.07 10.22
C GLU A 90 3.36 9.68 10.55
N ALA A 91 2.42 9.63 9.60
CA ALA A 91 1.06 10.09 9.83
C ALA A 91 0.40 9.31 10.97
N ASP A 92 0.62 7.99 11.04
CA ASP A 92 0.12 7.12 12.10
C ASP A 92 0.83 7.37 13.46
N ALA A 93 2.16 7.49 13.46
CA ALA A 93 2.97 7.75 14.67
C ALA A 93 2.67 9.11 15.33
N THR A 94 2.28 10.11 14.54
CA THR A 94 1.88 11.44 15.04
C THR A 94 0.56 11.37 15.83
N ILE A 95 -0.26 10.33 15.58
CA ILE A 95 -1.57 10.14 16.20
C ILE A 95 -1.46 9.28 17.46
N SER A 96 -0.60 8.26 17.46
CA SER A 96 -0.40 7.35 18.60
C SER A 96 0.22 8.03 19.85
N ASN A 97 0.79 9.22 19.71
CA ASN A 97 1.38 10.02 20.80
C ASN A 97 0.42 11.00 21.51
N LYS A 98 -0.91 10.78 21.45
CA LYS A 98 -1.91 11.58 22.18
C LYS A 98 -2.66 10.79 23.24
#